data_AF-A0A942FW04-F1
#
_entry.id   AF-A0A942FW04-F1
#
_cell.length_a   1.000
_cell.length_b   1.000
_cell.length_c   1.000
_cell.angle_alpha   90.00
_cell.angle_beta   90.00
_cell.angle_gamma   90.00
#
_symmetry.space_group_name_H-M   'P 1'
#
loop_
_entity.id
_entity.type
_entity.pdbx_description
1 polymer ?
#
loop_
_entity_poly.entity_id
_entity_poly.type
_entity_poly.pdbx_seq_one_letter_code
_entity_poly.pdbx_strand_id
1 'polypeptide(L)'
;MESKSGCSLAALVIGALVLVGLLIGWPQYRVYQQRLAGEAALAEAQSSRQVAILEARAKKESAVSLAEAEVIRAEGAAKANKILQDSLGGPEGYLRYLQIQALEESKAQMIYVPTEAGLPVTEAKRLDQ
;
A
#
# COMPACT_ATOMS: atom_id res chain seq x y z
N MET A 1 41.97 -49.20 58.18
CA MET A 1 40.89 -49.17 57.15
C MET A 1 39.95 -47.96 57.29
N GLU A 2 40.30 -46.92 58.07
CA GLU A 2 39.38 -45.79 58.36
C GLU A 2 39.47 -44.61 57.37
N SER A 3 40.59 -44.44 56.66
CA SER A 3 40.79 -43.29 55.75
C SER A 3 39.86 -43.30 54.51
N LYS A 4 39.52 -44.48 53.97
CA LYS A 4 38.62 -44.60 52.80
C LYS A 4 37.15 -44.35 53.14
N SER A 5 36.73 -44.62 54.37
CA SER A 5 35.34 -44.42 54.82
C SER A 5 35.03 -42.94 55.09
N GLY A 6 36.01 -42.15 55.55
CA GLY A 6 35.83 -40.71 55.75
C GLY A 6 35.70 -39.91 54.44
N CYS A 7 36.49 -40.27 53.42
CA CYS A 7 36.47 -39.58 52.12
C CYS A 7 35.18 -39.84 51.31
N SER A 8 34.63 -41.05 51.42
CA SER A 8 33.35 -41.41 50.79
C SER A 8 32.15 -40.70 51.45
N LEU A 9 32.17 -40.54 52.77
CA LEU A 9 31.18 -39.76 53.51
C LEU A 9 31.21 -38.26 53.13
N ALA A 10 32.41 -37.67 53.01
CA ALA A 10 32.55 -36.27 52.60
C ALA A 10 32.02 -36.03 51.17
N ALA A 11 32.29 -36.94 50.24
CA ALA A 11 31.78 -36.86 48.87
C ALA A 11 30.24 -36.95 48.81
N LEU A 12 29.62 -37.80 49.65
CA LEU A 12 28.16 -37.90 49.75
C LEU A 12 27.53 -36.62 50.30
N VAL A 13 28.14 -35.99 51.30
CA VAL A 13 27.64 -34.73 51.87
C VAL A 13 27.75 -33.60 50.86
N ILE A 14 28.87 -33.49 50.14
CA ILE A 14 29.04 -32.48 49.08
C ILE A 14 28.04 -32.72 47.94
N GLY A 15 27.86 -33.97 47.50
CA GLY A 15 26.87 -34.32 46.49
C GLY A 15 25.44 -33.98 46.91
N ALA A 16 25.09 -34.22 48.18
CA ALA A 16 23.79 -33.86 48.74
C ALA A 16 23.58 -32.34 48.78
N LEU A 17 24.60 -31.55 49.15
CA LEU A 17 24.52 -30.08 49.16
C LEU A 17 24.34 -29.51 47.74
N VAL A 18 25.03 -30.06 46.74
CA VAL A 18 24.86 -29.65 45.33
C VAL A 18 23.45 -30.00 44.84
N LEU A 19 22.94 -31.18 45.18
CA LEU A 19 21.57 -31.58 44.84
C LEU A 19 20.52 -30.66 45.47
N VAL A 20 20.68 -30.29 46.75
CA VAL A 20 19.77 -29.37 47.42
C VAL A 20 19.83 -27.97 46.77
N GLY A 21 21.03 -27.48 46.46
CA GLY A 21 21.20 -26.20 45.76
C GLY A 21 20.54 -26.18 44.38
N LEU A 22 20.67 -27.26 43.61
CA LEU A 22 20.00 -27.42 42.32
C LEU A 22 18.47 -27.51 42.47
N LEU A 23 17.97 -28.29 43.45
CA LEU A 23 16.54 -28.45 43.69
C LEU A 23 15.86 -27.13 44.11
N ILE A 24 16.57 -26.25 44.83
CA ILE A 24 16.06 -24.94 45.22
C ILE A 24 16.22 -23.91 44.09
N GLY A 25 17.34 -23.91 43.38
CA GLY A 25 17.64 -22.93 42.32
C GLY A 25 16.86 -23.17 41.01
N TRP A 26 16.60 -24.43 40.66
CA TRP A 26 15.90 -24.79 39.41
C TRP A 26 14.49 -24.19 39.27
N PRO A 27 13.57 -24.28 40.27
CA PRO A 27 12.25 -23.69 40.15
C PRO A 27 12.31 -22.15 40.04
N GLN A 28 13.23 -21.51 40.75
CA GLN A 28 13.41 -20.05 40.68
C GLN A 28 13.94 -19.61 39.31
N TYR A 29 14.92 -20.32 38.76
CA TYR A 29 15.44 -20.06 37.41
C TYR A 29 14.35 -20.21 36.35
N ARG A 30 13.50 -21.25 36.46
CA ARG A 30 12.40 -21.46 35.53
C ARG A 30 11.39 -20.30 35.52
N VAL A 31 11.05 -19.75 36.69
CA VAL A 31 10.15 -18.58 36.79
C VAL A 31 10.81 -17.33 36.21
N TYR A 32 12.10 -17.11 36.47
CA TYR A 32 12.84 -15.99 35.89
C TYR A 32 12.86 -16.06 34.35
N GLN A 33 13.16 -17.23 33.80
CA GLN A 33 13.13 -17.47 32.35
C GLN A 33 11.74 -17.22 31.75
N GLN A 34 10.67 -17.67 32.42
CA GLN A 34 9.30 -17.41 31.97
C GLN A 34 8.94 -15.92 31.99
N ARG A 35 9.41 -15.17 32.98
CA ARG A 35 9.21 -13.71 33.04
C ARG A 35 9.93 -12.99 31.90
N LEU A 36 11.21 -13.32 31.68
CA LEU A 36 11.98 -12.76 30.57
C LEU A 36 11.33 -13.06 29.21
N ALA A 37 10.85 -14.29 29.02
CA ALA A 37 10.13 -14.66 27.80
C ALA A 37 8.83 -13.86 27.63
N GLY A 38 8.09 -13.64 28.71
CA GLY A 38 6.87 -12.81 28.68
C GLY A 38 7.17 -11.34 28.37
N GLU A 39 8.20 -10.77 28.99
CA GLU A 39 8.65 -9.40 28.73
C GLU A 39 9.12 -9.22 27.28
N ALA A 40 9.90 -10.17 26.75
CA ALA A 40 10.32 -10.16 25.36
C ALA A 40 9.13 -10.22 24.39
N ALA A 41 8.17 -11.11 24.64
CA ALA A 41 6.96 -11.23 23.82
C ALA A 41 6.10 -9.96 23.86
N LEU A 42 5.98 -9.31 25.03
CA LEU A 42 5.27 -8.03 25.17
C LEU A 42 5.97 -6.91 24.41
N ALA A 43 7.30 -6.82 24.53
CA ALA A 43 8.10 -5.82 23.82
C ALA A 43 7.99 -5.99 22.29
N GLU A 44 8.04 -7.23 21.80
CA GLU A 44 7.85 -7.56 20.39
C GLU A 44 6.44 -7.22 19.89
N ALA A 45 5.40 -7.52 20.68
CA ALA A 45 4.03 -7.16 20.34
C ALA A 45 3.82 -5.64 20.29
N GLN A 46 4.45 -4.89 21.20
CA GLN A 46 4.39 -3.43 21.23
C GLN A 46 5.10 -2.81 20.02
N SER A 47 6.32 -3.26 19.70
CA SER A 47 7.06 -2.77 18.54
C SER A 47 6.31 -3.08 17.25
N SER A 48 5.79 -4.31 17.10
CA SER A 48 5.00 -4.72 15.93
C SER A 48 3.76 -3.85 15.75
N ARG A 49 3.04 -3.52 16.83
CA ARG A 49 1.90 -2.60 16.78
C ARG A 49 2.33 -1.19 16.37
N GLN A 50 3.45 -0.70 16.89
CA GLN A 50 3.96 0.62 16.55
C GLN A 50 4.35 0.71 15.07
N VAL A 51 5.01 -0.32 14.53
CA VAL A 51 5.31 -0.43 13.10
C VAL A 51 4.03 -0.42 12.28
N ALA A 52 3.02 -1.22 12.64
CA ALA A 52 1.74 -1.25 11.93
C ALA A 52 1.01 0.12 11.94
N ILE A 53 1.07 0.85 13.06
CA ILE A 53 0.50 2.20 13.16
C ILE A 53 1.26 3.19 12.27
N LEU A 54 2.59 3.15 12.28
CA LEU A 54 3.43 4.01 11.45
C LEU A 54 3.20 3.73 9.97
N GLU A 55 3.12 2.46 9.57
CA GLU A 55 2.79 2.06 8.21
C GLU A 55 1.39 2.53 7.80
N ALA A 56 0.39 2.37 8.66
CA ALA A 56 -0.97 2.85 8.38
C ALA A 56 -1.01 4.38 8.23
N ARG A 57 -0.25 5.10 9.06
CA ARG A 57 -0.13 6.56 8.97
C ARG A 57 0.56 6.98 7.67
N ALA A 58 1.67 6.33 7.31
CA ALA A 58 2.38 6.60 6.06
C ALA A 58 1.51 6.34 4.83
N LYS A 59 0.73 5.25 4.83
CA LYS A 59 -0.25 4.96 3.77
C LYS A 59 -1.33 6.03 3.67
N LYS A 60 -1.87 6.49 4.81
CA LYS A 60 -2.86 7.57 4.83
C LYS A 60 -2.28 8.87 4.26
N GLU A 61 -1.09 9.25 4.69
CA GLU A 61 -0.41 10.46 4.23
C GLU A 61 -0.13 10.39 2.72
N SER A 62 0.40 9.26 2.25
CA SER A 62 0.59 9.02 0.81
C SER A 62 -0.70 9.14 0.01
N ALA A 63 -1.82 8.57 0.51
CA ALA A 63 -3.11 8.67 -0.17
C ALA A 63 -3.63 10.12 -0.22
N VAL A 64 -3.42 10.91 0.85
CA VAL A 64 -3.78 12.33 0.87
C VAL A 64 -2.97 13.11 -0.16
N SER A 65 -1.64 12.93 -0.17
CA SER A 65 -0.78 13.61 -1.15
C SER A 65 -1.11 13.24 -2.60
N LEU A 66 -1.47 11.97 -2.84
CA LEU A 66 -1.92 11.53 -4.16
C LEU A 66 -3.25 12.18 -4.56
N ALA A 67 -4.20 12.27 -3.62
CA ALA A 67 -5.48 12.93 -3.86
C ALA A 67 -5.30 14.43 -4.16
N GLU A 68 -4.43 15.12 -3.41
CA GLU A 68 -4.09 16.52 -3.67
C GLU A 68 -3.43 16.71 -5.04
N ALA A 69 -2.50 15.82 -5.41
CA ALA A 69 -1.87 15.84 -6.72
C ALA A 69 -2.89 15.63 -7.85
N GLU A 70 -3.89 14.76 -7.66
CA GLU A 70 -4.99 14.57 -8.61
C GLU A 70 -5.83 15.84 -8.78
N VAL A 71 -6.16 16.52 -7.67
CA VAL A 71 -6.91 17.79 -7.71
C VAL A 71 -6.15 18.84 -8.49
N ILE A 72 -4.85 19.04 -8.22
CA ILE A 72 -4.02 20.01 -8.95
C ILE A 72 -3.97 19.66 -10.44
N ARG A 73 -3.85 18.37 -10.78
CA ARG A 73 -3.85 17.92 -12.17
C ARG A 73 -5.18 18.20 -12.86
N ALA A 74 -6.30 17.87 -12.21
CA ALA A 74 -7.65 18.11 -12.72
C ALA A 74 -7.92 19.61 -12.90
N GLU A 75 -7.49 20.45 -11.95
CA GLU A 75 -7.57 21.90 -12.08
C GLU A 75 -6.71 22.42 -13.25
N GLY A 76 -5.50 21.91 -13.42
CA GLY A 76 -4.62 22.26 -14.53
C GLY A 76 -5.25 21.90 -15.88
N ALA A 77 -5.80 20.69 -15.99
CA ALA A 77 -6.51 20.24 -17.18
C ALA A 77 -7.76 21.09 -17.45
N ALA A 78 -8.55 21.42 -16.43
CA ALA A 78 -9.72 22.28 -16.57
C ALA A 78 -9.35 23.69 -17.04
N LYS A 79 -8.28 24.29 -16.49
CA LYS A 79 -7.76 25.59 -16.93
C LYS A 79 -7.28 25.54 -18.38
N ALA A 80 -6.54 24.50 -18.76
CA ALA A 80 -6.08 24.30 -20.13
C ALA A 80 -7.25 24.16 -21.11
N ASN A 81 -8.24 23.35 -20.77
CA ASN A 81 -9.45 23.16 -21.59
C ASN A 81 -10.22 24.47 -21.76
N LYS A 82 -10.37 25.25 -20.67
CA LYS A 82 -11.02 26.56 -20.74
C LYS A 82 -10.28 27.52 -21.68
N ILE A 83 -8.95 27.59 -21.58
CA ILE A 83 -8.13 28.44 -22.47
C ILE A 83 -8.30 28.02 -23.94
N LEU A 84 -8.26 26.71 -24.22
CA LEU A 84 -8.47 26.20 -25.58
C LEU A 84 -9.87 26.53 -26.09
N GLN A 85 -10.89 26.33 -25.25
CA GLN A 85 -12.27 26.65 -25.60
C GLN A 85 -12.45 28.14 -25.93
N ASP A 86 -11.93 29.02 -25.08
CA ASP A 86 -12.00 30.46 -25.31
C ASP A 86 -11.24 30.87 -26.59
N SER A 87 -10.10 30.23 -26.86
CA SER A 87 -9.28 30.50 -28.06
C SER A 87 -9.87 29.97 -29.36
N LEU A 88 -10.68 28.92 -29.30
CA LEU A 88 -11.30 28.27 -30.47
C LEU A 88 -12.71 28.81 -30.79
N GLY A 89 -13.12 29.92 -30.19
CA GLY A 89 -14.42 30.54 -30.46
C GLY A 89 -15.58 29.91 -29.69
N GLY A 90 -15.29 29.24 -28.56
CA GLY A 90 -16.29 28.71 -27.65
C GLY A 90 -16.46 27.18 -27.72
N PRO A 91 -17.55 26.65 -27.13
CA PRO A 91 -17.77 25.20 -26.99
C PRO A 91 -17.75 24.43 -28.31
N GLU A 92 -18.37 24.98 -29.36
CA GLU A 92 -18.48 24.28 -30.66
C GLU A 92 -17.13 24.14 -31.36
N GLY A 93 -16.30 25.19 -31.35
CA GLY A 93 -14.95 25.15 -31.93
C GLY A 93 -14.04 24.18 -31.19
N TYR A 94 -14.17 24.09 -29.87
CA TYR A 94 -13.44 23.12 -29.05
C TYR A 94 -13.85 21.67 -29.33
N LEU A 95 -15.16 21.38 -29.41
CA LEU A 95 -15.64 20.04 -29.77
C LEU A 95 -15.17 19.62 -31.16
N ARG A 96 -15.17 20.54 -32.12
CA ARG A 96 -14.66 20.28 -33.47
C ARG A 96 -13.15 20.01 -33.47
N TYR A 97 -12.38 20.76 -32.67
CA TYR A 97 -10.96 20.49 -32.47
C TYR A 97 -10.71 19.09 -31.90
N LEU A 98 -11.42 18.71 -30.82
CA LEU A 98 -11.32 17.37 -30.23
C LEU A 98 -11.69 16.26 -31.23
N GLN A 99 -12.72 16.49 -32.04
CA GLN A 99 -13.12 15.56 -33.09
C GLN A 99 -12.00 15.36 -34.12
N ILE A 100 -11.40 16.45 -34.61
CA ILE A 100 -10.29 16.40 -35.58
C ILE A 100 -9.10 15.65 -34.98
N GLN A 101 -8.75 15.95 -33.73
CA GLN A 101 -7.64 15.31 -33.03
C GLN A 101 -7.86 13.80 -32.84
N ALA A 102 -9.08 13.39 -32.45
CA ALA A 102 -9.43 11.98 -32.33
C ALA A 102 -9.39 11.23 -33.68
N LEU A 103 -9.77 11.90 -34.77
CA LEU A 103 -9.68 11.35 -36.13
C LEU A 103 -8.22 11.19 -36.58
N GLU A 104 -7.36 12.15 -36.25
CA GLU A 104 -5.92 12.07 -36.53
C GLU A 104 -5.26 10.90 -35.78
N GLU A 105 -5.56 10.76 -34.48
CA GLU A 105 -4.98 9.72 -33.63
C GLU A 105 -5.45 8.30 -33.99
N SER A 106 -6.73 8.15 -34.34
CA SER A 106 -7.31 6.84 -34.70
C SER A 106 -6.88 6.31 -36.07
N LYS A 107 -6.13 7.08 -36.87
CA LYS A 107 -5.77 6.74 -38.27
C LYS A 107 -6.95 6.21 -39.09
N ALA A 108 -8.17 6.66 -38.77
CA ALA A 108 -9.37 6.13 -39.37
C ALA A 108 -9.36 6.41 -40.88
N GLN A 109 -9.53 5.36 -41.71
CA GLN A 109 -9.67 5.52 -43.15
C GLN A 109 -10.88 6.42 -43.43
N MET A 110 -10.63 7.61 -43.95
CA MET A 110 -11.68 8.55 -44.31
C MET A 110 -12.50 7.98 -45.47
N ILE A 111 -13.64 7.35 -45.17
CA ILE A 111 -14.64 6.98 -46.16
C ILE A 111 -15.45 8.25 -46.46
N TYR A 112 -15.20 8.87 -47.62
CA TYR A 112 -15.95 10.04 -48.05
C TYR A 112 -17.38 9.64 -48.40
N VAL A 113 -18.31 10.01 -47.54
CA VAL A 113 -19.74 9.98 -47.82
C VAL A 113 -20.17 11.44 -48.04
N PRO A 114 -20.70 11.81 -49.21
CA PRO A 114 -21.17 13.17 -49.43
C PRO A 114 -22.22 13.49 -48.35
N THR A 115 -22.07 14.64 -47.70
CA THR A 115 -22.96 15.10 -46.62
C THR A 115 -23.39 16.55 -46.86
N GLU A 116 -24.63 16.88 -46.49
CA GLU A 116 -25.06 18.26 -46.27
C GLU A 116 -25.32 18.44 -44.77
N ALA A 117 -24.62 19.37 -44.12
CA ALA A 117 -24.68 19.60 -42.68
C ALA A 117 -24.29 18.40 -41.77
N GLY A 118 -23.37 17.54 -42.22
CA GLY A 118 -22.82 16.44 -41.40
C GLY A 118 -23.66 15.16 -41.37
N LEU A 119 -24.77 15.12 -42.11
CA LEU A 119 -25.55 13.91 -42.36
C LEU A 119 -25.31 13.41 -43.80
N PRO A 120 -25.15 12.09 -44.04
CA PRO A 120 -25.06 11.53 -45.38
C PRO A 120 -26.20 12.03 -46.27
N VAL A 121 -25.89 12.48 -47.49
CA VAL A 121 -26.89 12.92 -48.46
C VAL A 121 -27.84 11.76 -48.68
N THR A 122 -29.08 11.91 -48.23
CA THR A 122 -30.12 10.91 -48.43
C THR A 122 -30.62 11.01 -49.86
N GLU A 123 -30.72 9.87 -50.54
CA GLU A 123 -31.27 9.78 -51.90
C GLU A 123 -32.80 10.02 -51.92
N ALA A 124 -33.40 10.50 -50.82
CA ALA A 124 -34.83 10.71 -50.67
C ALA A 124 -35.42 11.64 -51.75
N LYS A 125 -34.64 12.61 -52.25
CA LYS A 125 -35.03 13.48 -53.38
C LYS A 125 -35.03 12.81 -54.75
N ARG A 126 -34.47 11.60 -54.90
CA ARG A 126 -34.46 10.86 -56.17
C ARG A 126 -35.83 10.25 -56.50
N LEU A 127 -36.69 10.04 -55.51
CA LEU A 127 -38.01 9.43 -55.69
C LEU A 127 -39.12 10.44 -56.03
N ASP A 128 -38.80 11.73 -56.09
CA ASP A 128 -39.75 12.83 -56.30
C ASP A 128 -39.68 13.40 -57.74
N GLN A 129 -39.11 12.63 -58.68
CA GLN A 129 -39.06 12.93 -60.13
C GLN A 129 -39.86 11.91 -60.94
#